data_AF-A0A926F3R9-F1
#
_entry.id   AF-A0A926F3R9-F1
#
_cell.length_a   1.000
_cell.length_b   1.000
_cell.length_c   1.000
_cell.angle_alpha   90.00
_cell.angle_beta   90.00
_cell.angle_gamma   90.00
#
_symmetry.space_group_name_H-M   'P 1'
#
loop_
_entity.id
_entity.type
_entity.pdbx_description
1 polymer ?
#
loop_
_entity_poly.entity_id
_entity_poly.type
_entity_poly.pdbx_seq_one_letter_code
_entity_poly.pdbx_strand_id
1 'polypeptide(L)'
;MKRKVIGLQPIKNFKRIVNPIHQRFHFSYGFTRQGKMMVTGVGDYESNRFKIAGLKEGDEIVNINGRPCKDFTWLEHRALEVEADTIVYDVLRDGDPLKIVVVIDKNEIQGD
;
A
#
# COMPACT_ATOMS: atom_id res chain seq x y z
N MET A 1 -1.45 27.65 21.47
CA MET A 1 -2.66 26.82 21.73
C MET A 1 -2.21 25.36 21.82
N LYS A 2 -2.28 24.71 23.00
CA LYS A 2 -1.93 23.28 23.15
C LYS A 2 -3.08 22.43 22.59
N ARG A 3 -2.80 21.54 21.63
CA ARG A 3 -3.78 20.56 21.13
C ARG A 3 -4.16 19.63 22.29
N LYS A 4 -5.42 19.71 22.75
CA LYS A 4 -5.99 18.72 23.68
C LYS A 4 -6.28 17.45 22.88
N VAL A 5 -5.40 16.46 22.99
CA VAL A 5 -5.68 15.12 22.49
C VAL A 5 -6.61 14.46 23.51
N ILE A 6 -7.84 14.13 23.11
CA ILE A 6 -8.73 13.31 23.92
C ILE A 6 -8.13 11.91 23.94
N GLY A 7 -7.63 11.48 25.10
CA GLY A 7 -7.20 10.11 25.32
C GLY A 7 -8.42 9.21 25.48
N LEU A 8 -8.92 8.66 24.38
CA LEU A 8 -9.90 7.57 24.44
C LEU A 8 -9.18 6.36 25.07
N GLN A 9 -9.64 5.91 26.24
CA GLN A 9 -9.11 4.69 26.83
C GLN A 9 -9.45 3.51 25.91
N PRO A 10 -8.48 2.63 25.60
CA PRO A 10 -8.76 1.41 24.86
C PRO A 10 -9.78 0.58 25.65
N ILE A 11 -10.82 0.11 24.97
CA ILE A 11 -11.80 -0.79 25.59
C ILE A 11 -11.05 -2.08 25.94
N LYS A 12 -11.02 -2.45 27.23
CA LYS A 12 -10.20 -3.56 27.78
C LYS A 12 -10.38 -4.91 27.07
N ASN A 13 -11.49 -5.10 26.36
CA ASN A 13 -11.85 -6.33 25.65
C ASN A 13 -12.20 -6.08 24.17
N PHE A 14 -11.69 -5.00 23.56
CA PHE A 14 -11.90 -4.81 22.13
C PHE A 14 -11.23 -5.94 21.36
N LYS A 15 -12.04 -6.79 20.72
CA LYS A 15 -11.59 -7.75 19.73
C LYS A 15 -12.05 -7.27 18.37
N ARG A 16 -11.10 -6.96 17.48
CA ARG A 16 -11.41 -6.55 16.11
C ARG A 16 -12.10 -7.71 15.40
N ILE A 17 -13.23 -7.43 14.77
CA ILE A 17 -13.88 -8.37 13.85
C ILE A 17 -13.19 -8.21 12.50
N VAL A 18 -12.60 -9.29 12.02
CA VAL A 18 -11.93 -9.38 10.72
C VAL A 18 -12.93 -9.97 9.74
N ASN A 19 -13.22 -9.26 8.65
CA ASN A 19 -14.05 -9.78 7.57
C ASN A 19 -13.14 -10.40 6.50
N PRO A 20 -13.03 -11.74 6.42
CA PRO A 20 -12.07 -12.41 5.54
C PRO A 20 -12.35 -12.22 4.04
N ILE A 21 -13.50 -11.66 3.66
CA ILE A 21 -13.88 -11.42 2.26
C ILE A 21 -13.24 -10.13 1.73
N HIS A 22 -12.87 -9.18 2.60
CA HIS A 22 -12.22 -7.95 2.16
C HIS A 22 -10.70 -8.09 2.22
N GLN A 23 -10.00 -7.58 1.21
CA GLN A 23 -8.55 -7.51 1.27
C GLN A 23 -8.13 -6.48 2.33
N ARG A 24 -7.06 -6.79 3.06
CA ARG A 24 -6.48 -5.85 4.02
C ARG A 24 -6.01 -4.59 3.31
N PHE A 25 -6.22 -3.43 3.92
CA PHE A 25 -5.63 -2.19 3.42
C PHE A 25 -4.11 -2.20 3.62
N HIS A 26 -3.35 -2.05 2.53
CA HIS A 26 -1.90 -1.93 2.58
C HIS A 26 -1.42 -0.50 2.32
N PHE A 27 -1.90 0.09 1.23
CA PHE A 27 -1.61 1.45 0.84
C PHE A 27 -2.69 1.94 -0.14
N SER A 28 -2.81 3.25 -0.30
CA SER A 28 -3.67 3.89 -1.29
C SER A 28 -2.84 4.67 -2.28
N TYR A 29 -3.39 4.86 -3.47
CA TYR A 29 -2.79 5.69 -4.49
C TYR A 29 -3.84 6.45 -5.30
N GLY A 30 -3.41 7.54 -5.92
CA GLY A 30 -4.19 8.27 -6.91
C GLY A 30 -3.41 8.36 -8.23
N PHE A 31 -4.11 8.60 -9.34
CA PHE A 31 -3.45 8.87 -10.61
C PHE A 31 -3.22 10.37 -10.81
N THR A 32 -2.01 10.72 -11.20
CA THR A 32 -1.68 12.07 -11.69
C THR A 32 -2.26 12.28 -13.09
N ARG A 33 -2.34 13.55 -13.53
CA ARG A 33 -2.69 13.89 -14.92
C ARG A 33 -1.78 13.23 -15.97
N GLN A 34 -0.55 12.89 -15.59
CA GLN A 34 0.44 12.23 -16.46
C GLN A 34 0.33 10.70 -16.45
N GLY A 35 -0.62 10.13 -15.71
CA GLY A 35 -0.83 8.67 -15.62
C GLY A 35 0.13 7.96 -14.66
N LYS A 36 0.91 8.69 -13.86
CA LYS A 36 1.71 8.11 -12.76
C LYS A 36 0.82 7.78 -11.57
N MET A 37 1.14 6.71 -10.84
CA MET A 37 0.46 6.35 -9.59
C MET A 37 1.20 7.02 -8.42
N MET A 38 0.54 7.96 -7.74
CA MET A 38 1.08 8.63 -6.56
C MET A 38 0.56 7.94 -5.31
N VAL A 39 1.45 7.48 -4.44
CA VAL A 39 1.08 6.87 -3.16
C VAL A 39 0.54 7.95 -2.23
N THR A 40 -0.71 7.81 -1.80
CA THR A 40 -1.42 8.80 -0.98
C THR A 40 -1.50 8.40 0.49
N GLY A 41 -1.13 7.18 0.83
CA GLY A 41 -1.11 6.72 2.21
C GLY A 41 -0.61 5.29 2.28
N VAL A 42 0.08 4.95 3.37
CA VAL A 42 0.58 3.59 3.63
C VAL A 42 0.09 3.18 5.01
N GLY A 43 -0.54 2.00 5.11
CA GLY A 43 -1.08 1.47 6.36
C GLY A 43 0.03 1.27 7.40
N ASP A 44 -0.17 1.83 8.60
CA ASP A 44 0.79 1.76 9.69
C ASP A 44 0.53 0.56 10.61
N TYR A 45 0.85 -0.64 10.13
CA TYR A 45 0.87 -1.86 10.93
C TYR A 45 2.12 -2.68 10.63
N GLU A 46 2.52 -3.50 11.59
CA GLU A 46 3.83 -4.14 11.63
C GLU A 46 4.08 -5.08 10.43
N SER A 47 3.07 -5.85 10.03
CA SER A 47 3.18 -6.83 8.93
C SER A 47 2.93 -6.25 7.53
N ASN A 48 2.83 -4.92 7.37
CA ASN A 48 2.58 -4.33 6.06
C ASN A 48 3.80 -4.49 5.14
N ARG A 49 3.76 -5.48 4.25
CA ARG A 49 4.83 -5.82 3.29
C ARG A 49 5.28 -4.65 2.41
N PHE A 50 4.38 -3.75 2.01
CA PHE A 50 4.73 -2.60 1.19
C PHE A 50 5.53 -1.57 1.99
N LYS A 51 5.13 -1.35 3.25
CA LYS A 51 5.88 -0.49 4.19
C LYS A 51 7.25 -1.08 4.50
N ILE A 52 7.33 -2.38 4.78
CA ILE A 52 8.59 -3.10 5.05
C ILE A 52 9.54 -3.01 3.86
N ALA A 53 9.02 -3.15 2.64
CA ALA A 53 9.80 -2.98 1.41
C ALA A 53 10.28 -1.54 1.17
N GLY A 54 9.74 -0.57 1.92
CA GLY A 54 10.18 0.82 1.90
C GLY A 54 9.31 1.76 1.07
N LEU A 55 8.08 1.35 0.68
CA LEU A 55 7.10 2.22 0.05
C LEU A 55 6.62 3.28 1.05
N LYS A 56 6.50 4.53 0.59
CA LYS A 56 6.12 5.68 1.43
C LYS A 56 5.06 6.52 0.73
N GLU A 57 4.31 7.25 1.55
CA GLU A 57 3.45 8.32 1.04
C GLU A 57 4.28 9.37 0.30
N GLY A 58 3.77 9.84 -0.84
CA GLY A 58 4.46 10.75 -1.74
C GLY A 58 5.29 10.07 -2.84
N ASP A 59 5.48 8.75 -2.77
CA ASP A 59 6.16 8.00 -3.84
C ASP A 59 5.39 8.10 -5.16
N GLU A 60 6.08 8.42 -6.25
CA GLU A 60 5.55 8.35 -7.60
C GLU A 60 5.94 7.02 -8.25
N ILE A 61 5.01 6.06 -8.31
CA ILE A 61 5.20 4.82 -9.03
C ILE A 61 5.01 5.07 -10.53
N VAL A 62 6.05 4.76 -11.32
CA VAL A 62 6.06 4.94 -12.77
C VAL A 62 5.85 3.64 -13.53
N ASN A 63 6.41 2.53 -13.04
CA ASN A 63 6.19 1.20 -13.60
C ASN A 63 5.96 0.15 -12.51
N ILE A 64 5.24 -0.90 -12.89
CA ILE A 64 5.02 -2.10 -12.07
C ILE A 64 5.41 -3.30 -12.93
N ASN A 65 6.36 -4.10 -12.44
CA ASN A 65 6.92 -5.25 -13.17
C ASN A 65 7.37 -4.90 -14.61
N GLY A 66 7.94 -3.71 -14.79
CA GLY A 66 8.41 -3.21 -16.09
C GLY A 66 7.31 -2.69 -17.03
N ARG A 67 6.02 -2.77 -16.65
CA ARG A 67 4.91 -2.18 -17.40
C ARG A 67 4.56 -0.78 -16.84
N PRO A 68 4.35 0.25 -17.68
CA PRO A 68 3.98 1.58 -17.22
C PRO A 68 2.66 1.62 -16.44
N CYS A 69 2.62 2.39 -15.34
CA CYS A 69 1.43 2.52 -14.49
C CYS A 69 0.18 3.02 -15.23
N LYS A 70 0.36 3.89 -16.23
CA LYS A 70 -0.73 4.41 -17.07
C LYS A 70 -1.49 3.32 -17.83
N ASP A 71 -0.84 2.16 -18.05
CA ASP A 71 -1.43 1.05 -18.80
C ASP A 71 -2.14 0.07 -17.86
N PHE A 72 -2.03 0.24 -16.53
CA PHE A 72 -2.71 -0.59 -15.55
C PHE A 72 -4.10 -0.04 -15.22
N THR A 73 -5.09 -0.92 -15.30
CA THR A 73 -6.37 -0.71 -14.63
C THR A 73 -6.23 -1.01 -13.14
N TRP A 74 -7.16 -0.48 -12.35
CA TRP A 74 -7.23 -0.78 -10.91
C TRP A 74 -7.42 -2.28 -10.63
N LEU A 75 -8.18 -2.99 -11.47
CA LEU A 75 -8.39 -4.44 -11.34
C LEU A 75 -7.12 -5.24 -11.63
N GLU A 76 -6.36 -4.89 -12.67
CA GLU A 76 -5.09 -5.56 -12.97
C GLU A 76 -4.06 -5.36 -11.87
N HIS A 77 -3.95 -4.14 -11.33
CA HIS A 77 -3.03 -3.89 -10.22
C HIS A 77 -3.44 -4.68 -8.97
N ARG A 78 -4.73 -4.71 -8.65
CA ARG A 78 -5.25 -5.51 -7.53
C ARG A 78 -5.03 -7.00 -7.70
N ALA A 79 -5.15 -7.53 -8.92
CA ALA A 79 -4.86 -8.93 -9.21
C ALA A 79 -3.37 -9.26 -8.95
N LEU A 80 -2.45 -8.35 -9.30
CA LEU A 80 -1.02 -8.55 -9.00
C LEU A 80 -0.75 -8.67 -7.50
N GLU A 81 -1.43 -7.90 -6.65
CA GLU A 81 -1.28 -7.96 -5.19
C GLU A 81 -1.74 -9.27 -4.55
N VAL A 82 -2.42 -10.13 -5.33
CA VAL A 82 -2.95 -11.42 -4.88
C VAL A 82 -2.22 -12.58 -5.56
N GLU A 83 -2.00 -12.49 -6.87
CA GLU A 83 -1.55 -13.62 -7.69
C GLU A 83 -0.02 -13.72 -7.81
N ALA A 84 0.66 -12.58 -7.87
CA ALA A 84 2.10 -12.54 -8.05
C ALA A 84 2.82 -13.06 -6.79
N ASP A 85 4.00 -13.66 -6.96
CA ASP A 85 4.89 -13.97 -5.83
C ASP A 85 5.70 -12.73 -5.41
N THR A 86 5.97 -11.84 -6.36
CA THR A 86 6.75 -10.62 -6.15
C THR A 86 6.29 -9.53 -7.09
N ILE A 87 6.27 -8.29 -6.58
CA ILE A 87 5.96 -7.09 -7.34
C ILE A 87 7.16 -6.14 -7.26
N VAL A 88 7.60 -5.66 -8.42
CA VAL A 88 8.69 -4.69 -8.55
C VAL A 88 8.09 -3.35 -8.96
N TYR A 89 8.22 -2.36 -8.08
CA TYR A 89 7.82 -0.99 -8.33
C TYR A 89 9.04 -0.15 -8.71
N ASP A 90 8.98 0.49 -9.86
CA ASP A 90 9.89 1.59 -10.19
C ASP A 90 9.26 2.88 -9.69
N VAL A 91 9.96 3.55 -8.78
CA VAL A 91 9.45 4.71 -8.03
C VAL A 91 10.38 5.90 -8.25
N LEU A 92 9.80 7.09 -8.35
CA LEU A 92 10.50 8.36 -8.19
C LEU A 92 10.14 8.94 -6.82
N ARG A 93 11.13 9.14 -5.96
CA ARG A 93 10.96 9.81 -4.66
C ARG A 93 11.79 11.07 -4.67
N ASP A 94 11.12 12.21 -4.52
CA ASP A 94 11.75 13.54 -4.61
C ASP A 94 12.54 13.75 -5.93
N GLY A 95 12.15 13.02 -6.99
CA GLY A 95 12.82 13.02 -8.30
C GLY A 95 13.87 11.93 -8.50
N ASP A 96 14.33 11.26 -7.43
CA ASP A 96 15.33 10.21 -7.51
C ASP A 96 14.71 8.85 -7.82
N PRO A 97 15.22 8.11 -8.82
CA PRO A 97 14.72 6.79 -9.16
C PRO A 97 15.17 5.74 -8.15
N LEU A 98 14.22 4.90 -7.73
CA LEU A 98 14.46 3.77 -6.85
C LEU A 98 13.58 2.58 -7.25
N LYS A 99 14.03 1.38 -6.87
CA LYS A 99 13.32 0.13 -7.14
C LYS A 99 12.91 -0.50 -5.82
N ILE A 100 11.61 -0.72 -5.64
CA ILE A 100 11.04 -1.38 -4.47
C ILE A 100 10.59 -2.77 -4.89
N VAL A 101 11.04 -3.79 -4.17
CA VAL A 101 10.66 -5.19 -4.40
C VAL A 101 9.80 -5.66 -3.24
N VAL A 102 8.57 -6.07 -3.53
CA VAL A 102 7.59 -6.51 -2.54
C VAL A 102 7.30 -7.98 -2.75
N VAL A 103 7.56 -8.81 -1.74
CA VAL A 103 7.17 -10.23 -1.73
C VAL A 103 5.73 -10.34 -1.26
N ILE A 104 4.90 -11.08 -1.98
CA ILE A 104 3.48 -11.29 -1.65
C ILE A 104 3.34 -12.58 -0.86
N ASP A 105 2.95 -12.45 0.40
CA ASP A 105 2.53 -13.58 1.22
C ASP A 105 1.08 -13.96 0.90
N LYS A 106 0.91 -15.12 0.26
CA LYS A 106 -0.39 -15.70 -0.10
C LYS A 106 -1.15 -16.24 1.12
N ASN A 107 -0.48 -16.41 2.25
CA ASN A 107 -1.08 -16.87 3.51
C ASN A 107 -1.42 -15.72 4.45
N GLU A 108 -1.21 -14.47 4.03
CA GLU A 108 -1.57 -13.31 4.84
C GLU A 108 -3.07 -13.33 5.15
N ILE A 109 -3.41 -13.20 6.43
CA ILE A 109 -4.78 -13.05 6.89
C ILE A 109 -5.37 -11.78 6.29
N GLN A 110 -6.22 -11.96 5.29
CA GLN A 110 -7.01 -10.90 4.69
C GLN A 110 -8.18 -10.52 5.60
N GLY A 111 -8.65 -9.28 5.46
CA GLY A 111 -9.82 -8.78 6.15
C GLY A 111 -9.48 -7.76 7.22
N ASP A 112 -9.53 -6.48 6.86
CA ASP A 112 -9.33 -5.38 7.81
C ASP A 112 -10.12 -4.13 7.46
#